data_AF-A0A7C3CUK3-F1
#
_entry.id   AF-A0A7C3CUK3-F1
#
_cell.length_a   1.000
_cell.length_b   1.000
_cell.length_c   1.000
_cell.angle_alpha   90.00
_cell.angle_beta   90.00
_cell.angle_gamma   90.00
#
_symmetry.space_group_name_H-M   'P 1'
#
loop_
_entity.id
_entity.type
_entity.pdbx_description
1 polymer ?
#
loop_
_entity_poly.entity_id
_entity_poly.type
_entity_poly.pdbx_seq_one_letter_code
_entity_poly.pdbx_strand_id
1 'polypeptide(L)'
;MTGRRPRQRPGGRPVDPAALTEIRALLGEAPRSRDLLIEYLHRIQDRYGHIGAAHMTALARLLRLSPVEVYEVASFYHHFDPLAEGQPPPPPLRVRVCDSIACELAGA
;
A
#
# COMPACT_ATOMS: atom_id res chain seq x y z
N MET A 1 31.49 -32.90 6.20
CA MET A 1 30.29 -32.50 5.42
C MET A 1 29.91 -31.08 5.81
N THR A 2 30.47 -30.08 5.16
CA THR A 2 30.22 -28.66 5.43
C THR A 2 28.92 -28.23 4.77
N GLY A 3 27.86 -28.07 5.57
CA GLY A 3 26.56 -27.58 5.11
C GLY A 3 26.66 -26.13 4.62
N ARG A 4 26.49 -25.93 3.32
CA ARG A 4 26.46 -24.61 2.68
C ARG A 4 25.16 -23.91 3.09
N ARG A 5 25.23 -22.88 3.95
CA ARG A 5 24.07 -22.01 4.26
C ARG A 5 23.52 -21.44 2.94
N PRO A 6 22.20 -21.54 2.67
CA PRO A 6 21.62 -20.91 1.49
C PRO A 6 21.85 -19.40 1.58
N ARG A 7 22.46 -18.83 0.53
CA ARG A 7 22.61 -17.38 0.40
C ARG A 7 21.23 -16.76 0.45
N GLN A 8 20.97 -15.95 1.49
CA GLN A 8 19.79 -15.10 1.51
C GLN A 8 19.88 -14.22 0.26
N ARG A 9 18.92 -14.37 -0.66
CA ARG A 9 18.72 -13.38 -1.73
C ARG A 9 18.59 -12.01 -1.04
N PRO A 10 19.11 -10.91 -1.60
CA PRO A 10 18.92 -9.59 -1.01
C PRO A 10 17.41 -9.34 -0.94
N GLY A 11 16.88 -9.60 0.25
CA GLY A 11 15.54 -10.12 0.43
C GLY A 11 14.65 -8.98 0.84
N GLY A 12 13.80 -8.56 -0.08
CA GLY A 12 12.64 -7.76 0.30
C GLY A 12 11.88 -8.46 1.44
N ARG A 13 11.15 -7.65 2.21
CA ARG A 13 10.24 -8.08 3.26
C ARG A 13 9.57 -9.42 2.93
N PRO A 14 9.62 -10.45 3.80
CA PRO A 14 8.83 -11.66 3.58
C PRO A 14 7.35 -11.28 3.50
N VAL A 15 6.65 -11.86 2.53
CA VAL A 15 5.24 -11.55 2.33
C VAL A 15 4.41 -12.26 3.39
N ASP A 16 3.66 -11.49 4.16
CA ASP A 16 2.71 -12.04 5.13
C ASP A 16 1.60 -12.82 4.39
N PRO A 17 1.42 -14.12 4.66
CA PRO A 17 0.39 -14.93 4.03
C PRO A 17 -1.04 -14.44 4.33
N ALA A 18 -1.28 -13.80 5.49
CA ALA A 18 -2.58 -13.23 5.82
C ALA A 18 -2.88 -12.03 4.91
N ALA A 19 -1.97 -11.06 4.85
CA ALA A 19 -2.08 -9.91 3.96
C ALA A 19 -2.22 -10.33 2.48
N LEU A 20 -1.52 -11.37 2.05
CA LEU A 20 -1.65 -11.90 0.68
C LEU A 20 -3.05 -12.45 0.38
N THR A 21 -3.65 -13.12 1.35
CA THR A 21 -5.01 -13.66 1.23
C THR A 21 -6.04 -12.54 1.19
N GLU A 22 -5.88 -11.55 2.07
CA GLU A 22 -6.70 -10.34 2.12
C GLU A 22 -6.67 -9.56 0.79
N ILE A 23 -5.47 -9.27 0.25
CA ILE A 23 -5.37 -8.54 -1.02
C ILE A 23 -5.93 -9.39 -2.17
N ARG A 24 -5.72 -10.71 -2.20
CA ARG A 24 -6.36 -11.55 -3.22
C ARG A 24 -7.88 -11.48 -3.17
N ALA A 25 -8.46 -11.55 -1.98
CA ALA A 25 -9.90 -11.43 -1.79
C ALA A 25 -10.41 -10.05 -2.23
N LEU A 26 -9.69 -8.98 -1.88
CA LEU A 26 -10.02 -7.61 -2.25
C LEU A 26 -9.97 -7.38 -3.77
N LEU A 27 -8.99 -7.97 -4.47
CA LEU A 27 -8.83 -7.81 -5.91
C LEU A 27 -9.77 -8.73 -6.72
N GLY A 28 -10.32 -9.79 -6.13
CA GLY A 28 -11.25 -10.71 -6.80
C GLY A 28 -10.67 -11.23 -8.12
N GLU A 29 -11.44 -11.22 -9.20
CA GLU A 29 -11.01 -11.67 -10.54
C GLU A 29 -10.35 -10.56 -11.40
N ALA A 30 -10.07 -9.38 -10.85
CA ALA A 30 -9.51 -8.26 -11.62
C ALA A 30 -8.15 -8.58 -12.26
N PRO A 31 -7.77 -8.04 -13.43
CA PRO A 31 -6.51 -8.39 -14.08
C PRO A 31 -5.29 -7.90 -13.29
N ARG A 32 -4.23 -8.71 -13.19
CA ARG A 32 -3.03 -8.40 -12.38
C ARG A 32 -2.02 -7.61 -13.24
N SER A 33 -2.46 -6.44 -13.72
CA SER A 33 -1.63 -5.52 -14.51
C SER A 33 -1.00 -4.45 -13.62
N ARG A 34 0.20 -4.01 -14.00
CA ARG A 34 0.90 -2.86 -13.39
C ARG A 34 0.11 -1.56 -13.57
N ASP A 35 -0.61 -1.45 -14.69
CA ASP A 35 -1.40 -0.25 -15.04
C ASP A 35 -2.52 0.03 -14.03
N LEU A 36 -2.93 -0.99 -13.26
CA LEU A 36 -3.98 -0.89 -12.24
C LEU A 36 -3.44 -0.66 -10.83
N LEU A 37 -2.14 -0.37 -10.68
CA LEU A 37 -1.53 -0.17 -9.36
C LEU A 37 -2.25 0.91 -8.54
N ILE A 38 -2.51 2.08 -9.13
CA ILE A 38 -3.19 3.19 -8.45
C ILE A 38 -4.62 2.80 -8.05
N GLU A 39 -5.34 2.11 -8.93
CA GLU A 39 -6.68 1.59 -8.64
C GLU A 39 -6.68 0.60 -7.47
N TYR A 40 -5.67 -0.26 -7.39
CA TYR A 40 -5.53 -1.22 -6.31
C TYR A 40 -5.12 -0.57 -4.99
N LEU A 41 -4.29 0.49 -5.03
CA LEU A 41 -3.99 1.29 -3.84
C LEU A 41 -5.25 1.99 -3.31
N HIS A 42 -6.11 2.54 -4.19
CA HIS A 42 -7.40 3.10 -3.79
C HIS A 42 -8.27 2.06 -3.10
N ARG A 43 -8.46 0.86 -3.68
CA ARG A 43 -9.26 -0.21 -3.06
C ARG A 43 -8.75 -0.62 -1.69
N ILE A 44 -7.43 -0.70 -1.51
CA ILE A 44 -6.81 -1.01 -0.22
C ILE A 44 -7.14 0.10 0.78
N GLN A 45 -6.93 1.36 0.38
CA GLN A 45 -7.22 2.48 1.26
C GLN A 45 -8.71 2.59 1.61
N ASP A 46 -9.62 2.40 0.67
CA ASP A 46 -11.07 2.43 0.91
C ASP A 46 -11.50 1.33 1.89
N ARG A 47 -10.85 0.16 1.83
CA ARG A 47 -11.15 -0.96 2.70
C ARG A 47 -10.58 -0.81 4.11
N TYR A 48 -9.34 -0.35 4.24
CA TYR A 48 -8.59 -0.35 5.50
C TYR A 48 -8.40 1.03 6.11
N GLY A 49 -8.78 2.09 5.40
CA GLY A 49 -8.56 3.48 5.79
C GLY A 49 -7.11 3.93 5.71
N HIS A 50 -6.16 3.07 5.37
CA HIS A 50 -4.73 3.34 5.21
C HIS A 50 -4.08 2.20 4.42
N ILE A 51 -2.83 2.36 4.02
CA ILE A 51 -2.09 1.34 3.25
C ILE A 51 -0.94 0.80 4.08
N GLY A 52 -1.13 -0.34 4.73
CA GLY A 52 -0.10 -0.96 5.57
C GLY A 52 1.07 -1.56 4.76
N ALA A 53 2.26 -1.57 5.36
CA ALA A 53 3.46 -2.17 4.74
C ALA A 53 3.28 -3.65 4.31
N ALA A 54 2.50 -4.42 5.07
CA ALA A 54 2.18 -5.81 4.73
C ALA A 54 1.30 -5.88 3.46
N HIS A 55 0.29 -5.02 3.34
CA HIS A 55 -0.58 -4.91 2.16
C HIS A 55 0.19 -4.47 0.92
N MET A 56 1.10 -3.49 1.03
CA MET A 56 1.96 -3.07 -0.09
C MET A 56 2.85 -4.21 -0.58
N THR A 57 3.46 -4.95 0.34
CA THR A 57 4.32 -6.09 0.00
C THR A 57 3.52 -7.22 -0.66
N ALA A 58 2.29 -7.48 -0.17
CA ALA A 58 1.37 -8.43 -0.77
C ALA A 58 0.94 -8.02 -2.18
N LEU A 59 0.57 -6.75 -2.37
CA LEU A 59 0.20 -6.19 -3.67
C LEU A 59 1.38 -6.27 -4.66
N ALA A 60 2.58 -5.89 -4.24
CA ALA A 60 3.79 -5.99 -5.05
C ALA A 60 4.01 -7.43 -5.57
N ARG A 61 3.81 -8.43 -4.69
CA ARG A 61 3.92 -9.84 -5.08
C ARG A 61 2.87 -10.25 -6.12
N LEU A 62 1.63 -9.79 -6.00
CA LEU A 62 0.54 -10.14 -6.93
C LEU A 62 0.75 -9.51 -8.31
N LEU A 63 1.26 -8.28 -8.36
CA LEU A 63 1.55 -7.55 -9.59
C LEU A 63 2.94 -7.83 -10.17
N ARG A 64 3.74 -8.66 -9.48
CA ARG A 64 5.15 -8.94 -9.80
C ARG A 64 6.01 -7.67 -9.90
N LEU A 65 5.75 -6.72 -8.99
CA LEU A 65 6.47 -5.48 -8.82
C LEU A 65 7.48 -5.57 -7.68
N SER A 66 8.41 -4.61 -7.64
CA SER A 66 9.23 -4.42 -6.43
C SER A 66 8.40 -3.76 -5.32
N PRO A 67 8.59 -4.14 -4.04
CA PRO A 67 7.92 -3.45 -2.92
C PRO A 67 8.25 -1.95 -2.86
N VAL A 68 9.47 -1.58 -3.30
CA VAL A 68 9.92 -0.19 -3.36
C VAL A 68 9.08 0.61 -4.36
N GLU A 69 8.84 0.07 -5.56
CA GLU A 69 8.02 0.74 -6.57
C GLU A 69 6.59 1.00 -6.09
N VAL A 70 5.98 0.04 -5.39
CA VAL A 70 4.64 0.23 -4.80
C VAL A 70 4.66 1.31 -3.71
N TYR A 71 5.70 1.31 -2.87
CA TYR A 71 5.87 2.32 -1.82
C TYR A 71 6.11 3.71 -2.41
N GLU A 72 6.94 3.83 -3.45
CA GLU A 72 7.19 5.09 -4.15
C GLU A 72 5.89 5.68 -4.68
N VAL A 73 5.08 4.89 -5.39
CA VAL A 73 3.77 5.35 -5.89
C VAL A 73 2.86 5.75 -4.74
N ALA A 74 2.75 4.92 -3.69
CA ALA A 74 1.91 5.23 -2.54
C ALA A 74 2.35 6.51 -1.80
N SER A 75 3.65 6.78 -1.72
CA SER A 75 4.19 7.98 -1.05
C SER A 75 4.18 9.23 -1.93
N PHE A 76 4.22 9.06 -3.25
CA PHE A 76 4.19 10.17 -4.22
C PHE A 76 2.82 10.85 -4.29
N TYR A 77 1.74 10.07 -4.27
CA TYR A 77 0.39 10.62 -4.32
C TYR A 77 -0.13 10.97 -2.92
N HIS A 78 -0.33 12.27 -2.64
CA HIS A 78 -0.85 12.79 -1.36
C HIS A 78 -2.23 12.25 -0.94
N HIS A 79 -2.95 11.58 -1.85
CA HIS A 79 -4.23 10.98 -1.51
C HIS A 79 -4.07 9.72 -0.67
N PHE A 80 -2.94 9.02 -0.77
CA PHE A 80 -2.70 7.80 -0.03
C PHE A 80 -2.07 8.07 1.35
N ASP A 81 -2.42 7.20 2.29
CA ASP A 81 -1.92 7.21 3.66
C ASP A 81 -1.09 5.94 3.90
N PRO A 82 0.15 5.85 3.36
CA PRO A 82 1.03 4.71 3.59
C PRO A 82 1.47 4.67 5.06
N LEU A 83 1.25 3.52 5.70
CA LEU A 83 1.60 3.30 7.10
C LEU A 83 2.85 2.43 7.21
N ALA A 84 3.92 3.00 7.78
CA ALA A 84 5.11 2.22 8.09
C ALA A 84 4.84 1.28 9.27
N GLU A 85 5.66 0.24 9.37
CA GLU A 85 5.51 -0.75 10.43
C GLU A 85 5.68 -0.13 11.83
N GLY A 86 4.81 -0.54 12.76
CA GLY A 86 4.84 -0.08 14.14
C GLY A 86 4.25 1.32 14.36
N GLN A 87 3.83 2.02 13.31
CA GLN A 87 3.06 3.24 13.46
C GLN A 87 1.60 2.92 13.82
N PRO A 88 0.98 3.71 14.71
CA PRO A 88 -0.43 3.54 15.03
C PRO A 88 -1.28 3.85 13.79
N PRO A 89 -2.38 3.12 13.57
CA PRO A 89 -3.29 3.43 12.47
C PRO A 89 -3.89 4.84 12.65
N PRO A 90 -4.20 5.53 11.54
CA PRO A 90 -4.83 6.83 11.59
C PRO A 90 -6.23 6.74 12.23
N PRO A 91 -6.77 7.87 12.73
CA PRO A 91 -8.13 7.91 13.25
C PRO A 91 -9.16 7.45 12.21
N PRO A 92 -10.28 6.85 12.65
CA PRO A 92 -11.28 6.28 11.75
C PRO A 92 -12.01 7.34 10.90
N LEU A 93 -12.05 8.59 11.36
CA LEU A 93 -12.59 9.72 10.62
C LEU A 93 -11.46 10.70 10.32
N ARG A 94 -11.31 11.06 9.04
CA ARG A 94 -10.40 12.12 8.58
C ARG A 94 -11.20 13.17 7.83
N VAL A 95 -11.10 14.42 8.27
CA VAL A 95 -11.71 15.57 7.60
C VAL A 95 -10.59 16.31 6.86
N ARG A 96 -10.76 16.52 5.55
CA ARG A 96 -9.87 17.36 4.74
C ARG A 96 -10.58 18.67 4.45
N VAL A 97 -10.03 19.77 4.96
CA VAL A 97 -10.55 21.12 4.73
C VAL A 97 -9.78 21.76 3.60
N CYS A 98 -10.49 22.44 2.69
CA CYS A 98 -9.87 23.18 1.61
C CYS A 98 -9.27 24.48 2.16
N ASP A 99 -7.96 24.65 1.97
CA ASP A 99 -7.18 25.85 2.36
C ASP A 99 -6.73 26.68 1.14
N SER A 100 -7.32 26.40 -0.03
CA SER A 100 -7.02 27.18 -1.24
C SER A 100 -7.60 28.60 -1.14
N ILE A 101 -7.01 29.55 -1.87
CA ILE A 101 -7.44 30.95 -1.89
C ILE A 101 -8.94 31.10 -2.17
N ALA A 102 -9.50 30.27 -3.05
CA ALA A 102 -10.93 30.32 -3.35
C ALA A 102 -11.81 29.95 -2.15
N CYS A 103 -11.37 28.99 -1.33
CA CYS A 103 -12.07 28.54 -0.13
C CYS A 103 -11.91 29.56 1.00
N GLU A 104 -10.71 30.10 1.20
CA GLU A 104 -10.42 31.16 2.16
C GLU A 104 -11.28 32.42 1.89
N LEU A 105 -11.39 32.83 0.62
CA LEU A 105 -12.27 33.95 0.22
C LEU A 105 -13.76 33.66 0.46
N ALA A 106 -14.16 32.39 0.55
CA ALA A 106 -15.53 31.96 0.84
C ALA A 106 -15.77 31.68 2.34
N GLY A 107 -14.78 31.91 3.21
CA GLY A 107 -14.89 31.74 4.66
C GLY A 107 -14.70 30.30 5.15
N ALA A 108 -13.83 29.54 4.48
CA ALA A 108 -13.35 28.24 4.96
C ALA A 108 -12.57 28.34 6.28
#